data_AF-W1XSS4-F1
#
_entry.id   AF-W1XSS4-F1
#
_cell.length_a   1.000
_cell.length_b   1.000
_cell.length_c   1.000
_cell.angle_alpha   90.00
_cell.angle_beta   90.00
_cell.angle_gamma   90.00
#
_symmetry.space_group_name_H-M   'P 1'
#
loop_
_entity.id
_entity.type
_entity.pdbx_description
1 polymer ?
#
loop_
_entity_poly.entity_id
_entity_poly.type
_entity_poly.pdbx_seq_one_letter_code
_entity_poly.pdbx_strand_id
1 'polypeptide(L)' 'MNYTSTRGTVAVNETYALLHGLAEDGGLYVPSLFPTNCLTYNDVKDKNYQEVAAIVLSKLFPCFSEAHLNEM' A
#
# COMPACT_ATOMS: atom_id res chain seq x y z
N MET A 1 -2.59 -6.10 -5.21
CA MET A 1 -1.16 -6.20 -4.86
C MET A 1 -1.00 -7.26 -3.78
N ASN A 2 0.09 -8.03 -3.80
CA ASN A 2 0.35 -9.02 -2.75
C ASN A 2 1.30 -8.46 -1.70
N TYR A 3 1.16 -8.98 -0.48
CA TYR A 3 1.99 -8.66 0.69
C TYR A 3 2.61 -9.95 1.21
N THR A 4 3.86 -9.88 1.68
CA THR A 4 4.63 -11.00 2.21
C THR A 4 5.15 -10.66 3.60
N SER A 5 5.29 -11.68 4.45
CA SER A 5 5.97 -11.52 5.73
C SER A 5 7.45 -11.18 5.54
N THR A 6 8.00 -10.32 6.39
CA THR A 6 9.45 -10.07 6.49
C THR A 6 10.26 -11.31 6.91
N ARG A 7 9.61 -12.37 7.40
CA ARG A 7 10.27 -13.59 7.91
C ARG A 7 9.95 -14.85 7.09
N GLY A 8 9.14 -14.70 6.04
CA GLY A 8 8.64 -15.81 5.26
C GLY A 8 8.39 -15.42 3.81
N THR A 9 7.97 -16.40 3.01
CA THR A 9 7.73 -16.21 1.57
C THR A 9 6.24 -16.33 1.21
N VAL A 10 5.38 -16.54 2.20
CA VAL A 10 3.93 -16.65 1.99
C VAL A 10 3.38 -15.28 1.62
N ALA A 11 2.70 -15.23 0.48
CA ALA A 11 2.05 -14.03 -0.03
C ALA A 11 0.55 -14.06 0.27
N VAL A 12 0.02 -12.92 0.71
CA VAL A 12 -1.40 -12.69 1.01
C VAL A 12 -1.89 -11.44 0.26
N ASN A 13 -3.20 -11.25 0.14
CA ASN A 13 -3.76 -10.04 -0.47
C ASN A 13 -3.74 -8.83 0.49
N GLU A 14 -3.98 -7.62 -0.04
CA GLU A 14 -3.93 -6.38 0.74
C GLU A 14 -4.86 -6.37 1.95
N THR A 15 -6.14 -6.74 1.74
CA THR A 15 -7.16 -6.70 2.80
C THR A 15 -6.84 -7.66 3.92
N TYR A 16 -6.30 -8.84 3.59
CA TYR A 16 -5.86 -9.81 4.58
C TYR A 16 -4.72 -9.25 5.44
N ALA A 17 -3.68 -8.70 4.81
CA ALA A 17 -2.55 -8.10 5.52
C ALA A 17 -3.00 -6.95 6.45
N LEU A 18 -3.90 -6.10 5.98
CA LEU A 18 -4.43 -4.97 6.75
C LEU A 18 -5.22 -5.43 7.99
N LEU A 19 -6.07 -6.45 7.84
CA LEU A 19 -6.92 -6.94 8.93
C LEU A 19 -6.16 -7.76 9.97
N HIS A 20 -5.12 -8.50 9.56
CA HIS A 20 -4.38 -9.39 10.48
C HIS A 20 -3.26 -8.65 11.22
N GLY A 21 -2.73 -7.57 10.64
CA GLY A 21 -1.68 -6.74 11.24
C GLY A 21 -0.31 -7.45 11.31
N LEU A 22 -0.18 -8.45 12.18
CA LEU A 22 1.03 -9.28 12.31
C LEU A 22 0.91 -10.55 11.46
N ALA A 23 2.01 -10.97 10.83
CA ALA A 23 2.05 -12.22 10.09
C ALA A 23 2.08 -13.43 11.03
N GLU A 24 1.63 -14.60 10.54
CA GLU A 24 1.55 -15.83 11.33
C GLU A 24 2.91 -16.32 11.86
N ASP A 25 3.99 -16.01 11.15
CA ASP A 25 5.39 -16.29 11.54
C ASP A 25 6.00 -15.22 12.46
N GLY A 26 5.17 -14.28 12.96
CA GLY A 26 5.58 -13.17 13.81
C GLY A 26 6.36 -12.07 13.08
N GLY A 27 6.41 -12.09 11.74
CA GLY A 27 6.92 -11.01 10.92
C GLY A 27 5.91 -9.90 10.65
N LEU A 28 6.31 -8.91 9.86
CA LEU A 28 5.45 -7.80 9.40
C LEU A 28 5.09 -8.00 7.93
N TYR A 29 3.87 -7.65 7.54
CA TYR A 29 3.49 -7.64 6.14
C TYR A 29 4.07 -6.42 5.41
N VAL A 30 4.77 -6.67 4.30
CA VAL A 30 5.28 -5.66 3.38
C VAL A 30 4.86 -6.01 1.94
N PRO A 31 4.73 -5.04 1.01
CA PRO A 31 4.47 -5.35 -0.39
C PRO A 31 5.48 -6.36 -0.92
N SER A 32 4.98 -7.41 -1.59
CA SER A 32 5.86 -8.43 -2.19
C SER A 32 6.77 -7.86 -3.28
N LEU A 33 6.33 -6.78 -3.91
CA LEU A 33 7.13 -5.97 -4.82
C LEU A 33 6.78 -4.51 -4.60
N PHE A 34 7.80 -3.69 -4.32
CA PHE A 34 7.62 -2.25 -4.26
C PHE A 34 7.45 -1.69 -5.67
N PRO A 35 6.46 -0.80 -5.90
CA PRO A 35 6.34 -0.10 -7.16
C PRO A 35 7.61 0.72 -7.44
N THR A 36 8.21 0.55 -8.62
CA THR A 36 9.40 1.30 -9.03
C THR A 36 9.00 2.47 -9.91
N ASN A 37 9.64 3.63 -9.72
CA ASN A 37 9.40 4.86 -10.51
C ASN A 37 7.90 5.23 -10.62
N CYS A 38 7.12 4.95 -9.57
CA CYS A 38 5.67 5.10 -9.58
C CYS A 38 5.17 6.50 -9.19
N LEU A 39 6.10 7.41 -8.86
CA LEU A 39 5.81 8.76 -8.39
C LEU A 39 6.93 9.70 -8.86
N THR A 40 6.54 10.86 -9.37
CA THR A 40 7.42 11.96 -9.74
C THR A 40 7.08 13.21 -8.95
N TYR A 41 7.99 14.18 -8.94
CA TYR A 41 7.75 15.47 -8.26
C TYR A 41 6.52 16.20 -8.82
N ASN A 42 6.30 16.16 -10.14
CA ASN A 42 5.17 16.83 -10.78
C ASN A 42 3.82 16.24 -10.37
N ASP A 43 3.79 14.97 -9.91
CA ASP A 43 2.55 14.33 -9.46
C ASP A 43 2.06 14.92 -8.13
N VAL A 44 2.93 15.54 -7.32
CA VAL A 44 2.65 15.96 -5.94
C VAL A 44 2.89 17.43 -5.64
N LYS A 45 3.61 18.16 -6.50
CA LYS A 45 4.14 19.51 -6.20
C LYS A 45 3.09 20.56 -5.77
N ASP A 46 1.88 20.49 -6.32
CA ASP A 46 0.81 21.47 -6.09
C ASP A 46 -0.35 20.89 -5.27
N LYS A 47 -0.13 19.73 -4.65
CA LYS A 47 -1.16 18.98 -3.93
C LYS A 47 -1.10 19.22 -2.44
N ASN A 48 -2.26 19.26 -1.80
CA ASN A 48 -2.35 19.26 -0.35
C ASN A 48 -2.02 17.87 0.22
N TYR A 49 -1.91 17.80 1.55
CA TYR A 49 -1.50 16.57 2.23
C TYR A 49 -2.42 15.37 1.90
N GLN A 50 -3.73 15.57 1.93
CA GLN A 50 -4.72 14.53 1.67
C GLN A 50 -4.61 14.02 0.23
N GLU A 51 -4.46 14.92 -0.73
CA GLU A 51 -4.27 14.57 -2.13
C GLU A 51 -2.96 13.81 -2.37
N VAL A 52 -1.87 14.19 -1.70
CA VAL A 52 -0.60 13.46 -1.75
C VAL A 52 -0.76 12.07 -1.14
N ALA A 53 -1.44 11.96 0.00
CA ALA A 53 -1.69 10.69 0.68
C ALA A 53 -2.50 9.74 -0.21
N ALA A 54 -3.60 10.21 -0.82
CA ALA A 54 -4.41 9.40 -1.73
C ALA A 54 -3.58 8.86 -2.91
N ILE A 55 -2.70 9.68 -3.49
CA ILE A 55 -1.81 9.27 -4.57
C ILE A 55 -0.85 8.18 -4.11
N VAL A 56 -0.15 8.38 -2.99
CA VAL A 56 0.82 7.40 -2.47
C VAL A 56 0.12 6.09 -2.10
N LEU A 57 -1.02 6.17 -1.40
CA LEU A 57 -1.79 4.99 -1.00
C LEU A 57 -2.32 4.22 -2.20
N SER A 58 -2.74 4.89 -3.29
CA SER A 58 -3.20 4.21 -4.51
C SER A 58 -2.14 3.30 -5.16
N LYS A 59 -0.84 3.57 -4.94
CA LYS A 59 0.26 2.75 -5.47
C LYS A 59 0.51 1.50 -4.64
N LEU A 60 0.20 1.54 -3.35
CA LEU A 60 0.42 0.44 -2.40
C LEU A 60 -0.84 -0.41 -2.20
N PHE A 61 -2.02 0.21 -2.31
CA PHE A 61 -3.32 -0.41 -2.08
C PHE A 61 -4.24 -0.30 -3.31
N PRO A 62 -3.85 -0.85 -4.48
CA PRO A 62 -4.60 -0.71 -5.73
C PRO A 62 -6.00 -1.35 -5.72
N CYS A 63 -6.33 -2.19 -4.73
CA CYS A 63 -7.67 -2.73 -4.56
C CYS A 63 -8.72 -1.72 -4.05
N PHE A 64 -8.29 -0.57 -3.51
CA PHE A 64 -9.21 0.49 -3.10
C PHE A 64 -9.42 1.48 -4.26
N SER A 65 -10.67 1.91 -4.45
CA SER A 65 -10.99 2.95 -5.42
C SER A 65 -10.48 4.31 -4.94
N GLU A 66 -10.25 5.22 -5.87
CA GLU A 66 -9.87 6.60 -5.56
C GLU A 66 -10.92 7.29 -4.68
N ALA A 67 -12.20 7.02 -4.92
CA ALA A 67 -13.29 7.52 -4.07
C ALA A 67 -13.14 7.07 -2.62
N HIS A 68 -12.87 5.77 -2.37
CA HIS A 68 -12.63 5.28 -1.02
C HIS A 68 -11.41 5.93 -0.37
N LEU A 69 -10.31 6.07 -1.11
CA LEU A 69 -9.08 6.67 -0.57
C LEU A 69 -9.25 8.15 -0.21
N ASN A 70 -10.12 8.88 -0.92
CA ASN A 70 -10.42 10.29 -0.64
C ASN A 70 -11.43 10.50 0.51
N GLU A 71 -12.13 9.44 0.93
CA GLU A 71 -13.09 9.47 2.05
C GLU A 71 -12.46 9.05 3.40
N MET A 72 -11.27 8.46 3.39
CA MET A 72 -10.50 8.04 4.57
C MET A 72 -9.93 9.21 5.36
#